data_AF-A0AAW3N491-F1
#
_entry.id   AF-A0AAW3N491-F1
#
_cell.length_a   1.000
_cell.length_b   1.000
_cell.length_c   1.000
_cell.angle_alpha   90.00
_cell.angle_beta   90.00
_cell.angle_gamma   90.00
#
_symmetry.space_group_name_H-M   'P 1'
#
loop_
_entity.id
_entity.type
_entity.pdbx_description
1 polymer ?
#
loop_
_entity_poly.entity_id
_entity_poly.type
_entity_poly.pdbx_seq_one_letter_code
_entity_poly.pdbx_strand_id
1 'polypeptide(L)' 'MGGHAVPIVGYDETYFYVITWGAVQKMAYDWWQTYGDEAWAILPQEFKEAGGYDNLNLPQLMADLHNV' A
#
# COMPACT_ATOMS: atom_id res chain seq x y z
N MET A 1 -18.50 12.90 8.45
CA MET A 1 -17.92 12.69 7.12
C MET A 1 -16.51 13.25 7.15
N GLY A 2 -15.51 12.40 7.01
CA GLY A 2 -14.10 12.78 6.93
C GLY A 2 -13.28 11.52 6.62
N GLY A 3 -12.35 11.64 5.67
CA GLY A 3 -11.34 10.63 5.37
C GLY A 3 -9.98 11.06 5.91
N HIS A 4 -9.06 10.12 6.07
CA HIS A 4 -7.69 10.40 6.50
C HIS A 4 -6.74 9.44 5.80
N ALA A 5 -5.82 9.98 5.01
CA ALA A 5 -4.78 9.18 4.37
C ALA A 5 -3.64 8.94 5.36
N VAL A 6 -3.26 7.67 5.54
CA VAL A 6 -2.15 7.26 6.39
C VAL A 6 -1.15 6.43 5.59
N PRO A 7 0.16 6.67 5.71
CA PRO A 7 1.16 5.79 5.10
C PRO A 7 1.25 4.48 5.89
N ILE A 8 1.10 3.36 5.18
CA ILE A 8 1.45 2.04 5.69
C ILE A 8 2.97 1.88 5.54
N VAL A 9 3.67 1.64 6.64
CA VAL A 9 5.14 1.52 6.71
C VAL A 9 5.61 0.10 6.98
N GLY A 10 4.68 -0.82 7.22
CA GLY A 10 4.99 -2.23 7.43
C GLY A 10 3.71 -3.04 7.64
N TYR A 11 3.87 -4.36 7.68
CA TYR A 11 2.80 -5.30 8.01
C TYR A 11 3.39 -6.56 8.65
N ASP A 12 2.55 -7.30 9.37
CA ASP A 12 2.80 -8.66 9.82
C ASP A 12 1.57 -9.53 9.56
N GLU A 13 1.54 -10.75 10.11
CA GLU A 13 0.43 -11.69 9.93
C GLU A 13 -0.93 -11.17 10.46
N THR A 14 -0.94 -10.10 11.28
CA THR A 14 -2.14 -9.61 11.98
C THR A 14 -2.47 -8.14 11.68
N TYR A 15 -1.46 -7.30 11.41
CA TYR A 15 -1.64 -5.85 11.35
C TYR A 15 -0.89 -5.20 10.18
N PHE A 16 -1.48 -4.12 9.67
CA PHE A 16 -0.75 -3.03 9.06
C PHE A 16 -0.18 -2.10 10.13
N TYR A 17 1.03 -1.60 9.91
CA TYR A 17 1.66 -0.56 10.72
C TYR A 17 1.55 0.77 9.97
N VAL A 18 0.81 1.73 10.52
CA VAL A 18 0.54 3.03 9.90
C VAL A 18 1.14 4.17 10.69
N ILE A 19 1.63 5.22 10.04
CA ILE A 19 1.99 6.46 10.74
C ILE A 19 0.79 7.39 10.77
N THR A 20 0.35 7.77 11.97
CA THR A 20 -0.64 8.83 12.12
C THR A 20 -0.37 9.63 13.38
N TRP A 21 -0.57 10.94 13.29
CA TRP A 21 -0.36 11.87 14.41
C TRP A 21 1.04 11.78 15.05
N GLY A 22 2.07 11.54 14.22
CA GLY A 22 3.46 11.48 14.67
C GLY A 22 3.90 10.17 15.33
N ALA A 23 3.08 9.12 15.28
CA ALA A 23 3.40 7.82 15.87
C ALA A 23 2.99 6.65 14.98
N VAL A 24 3.64 5.50 15.17
CA VAL A 24 3.23 4.21 14.58
C VAL A 24 2.00 3.71 15.33
N GLN A 25 0.97 3.33 14.59
CA GLN A 25 -0.24 2.67 15.09
C GLN A 25 -0.45 1.34 14.36
N LYS A 26 -1.05 0.37 15.03
CA LYS A 26 -1.45 -0.90 14.43
C LYS A 26 -2.87 -0.80 13.89
N MET A 27 -3.08 -1.21 12.65
CA MET A 27 -4.38 -1.28 11.99
C MET A 27 -4.67 -2.73 11.62
N ALA A 28 -5.72 -3.30 12.20
CA ALA A 28 -6.13 -4.67 11.90
C ALA A 28 -6.66 -4.77 10.46
N TYR A 29 -6.46 -5.93 9.82
CA TYR A 29 -6.97 -6.17 8.47
C TYR A 29 -8.50 -6.03 8.38
N ASP A 30 -9.24 -6.49 9.38
CA ASP A 30 -10.71 -6.36 9.40
C ASP A 30 -11.17 -4.90 9.48
N TRP A 31 -10.42 -4.06 10.19
CA TRP A 31 -10.68 -2.62 10.24
C TRP A 31 -10.47 -1.99 8.87
N TRP A 32 -9.36 -2.31 8.20
CA TRP A 32 -9.10 -1.84 6.85
C TRP A 32 -10.17 -2.29 5.86
N GLN A 33 -10.59 -3.56 5.90
CA GLN A 33 -11.64 -4.07 5.03
C GLN A 33 -13.00 -3.39 5.25
N THR A 34 -13.27 -2.92 6.46
CA THR A 34 -14.54 -2.26 6.81
C THR A 34 -14.55 -0.77 6.46
N TYR A 35 -13.41 -0.08 6.59
CA TYR A 35 -13.34 1.38 6.56
C TYR A 35 -12.38 1.97 5.52
N GLY A 36 -11.53 1.16 4.89
CA GLY A 36 -10.63 1.58 3.83
C GLY A 36 -11.39 1.89 2.55
N ASP A 37 -11.03 3.00 1.90
CA ASP A 37 -11.67 3.47 0.66
C ASP A 37 -10.76 3.24 -0.55
N GLU A 38 -9.50 3.67 -0.46
CA GLU A 38 -8.51 3.54 -1.53
C GLU A 38 -7.09 3.32 -0.97
N ALA A 39 -6.22 2.73 -1.78
CA ALA A 39 -4.79 2.58 -1.49
C ALA A 39 -3.94 2.98 -2.69
N TRP A 40 -2.81 3.64 -2.41
CA TRP A 40 -1.84 4.05 -3.41
C TRP A 40 -0.49 3.43 -3.07
N ALA A 41 0.18 2.89 -4.08
CA ALA A 41 1.54 2.36 -3.97
C ALA A 41 2.49 3.18 -4.83
N ILE A 42 3.64 3.54 -4.26
CA ILE A 42 4.69 4.26 -4.99
C ILE A 42 5.59 3.23 -5.67
N LEU A 43 5.80 3.40 -6.98
CA LEU A 43 6.74 2.65 -7.80
C LEU A 43 7.88 3.60 -8.21
N PRO A 44 8.99 3.69 -7.44
CA PRO A 44 10.01 4.69 -7.67
C PRO A 44 10.77 4.43 -8.97
N GLN A 45 11.09 5.51 -9.69
CA GLN A 45 11.77 5.45 -10.99
C GLN A 45 13.17 4.82 -10.87
N GLU A 46 13.81 4.98 -9.72
CA GLU A 46 15.14 4.45 -9.41
C GLU A 46 15.17 2.92 -9.44
N PHE A 47 14.08 2.24 -9.07
CA PHE A 47 13.99 0.79 -9.18
C PHE A 47 13.94 0.33 -10.63
N LYS A 48 13.25 1.10 -11.49
CA LYS A 48 13.24 0.85 -12.93
C LYS A 48 14.64 1.01 -13.53
N GLU A 49 15.39 2.03 -13.08
CA GLU A 49 16.76 2.30 -13.52
C GLU A 49 17.78 1.28 -13.01
N ALA A 50 17.55 0.71 -11.83
CA ALA A 50 18.41 -0.30 -11.21
C ALA A 50 18.29 -1.72 -11.81
N GLY A 51 17.51 -1.90 -12.88
CA GLY A 51 17.29 -3.20 -13.52
C GLY A 51 15.85 -3.72 -13.41
N GLY A 52 14.94 -2.93 -12.83
CA GLY A 52 13.54 -3.29 -12.68
C GLY A 52 13.23 -3.87 -11.30
N TYR A 53 12.09 -4.55 -11.23
CA TYR A 53 11.60 -5.14 -10.00
C TYR A 53 11.74 -6.66 -10.09
N ASP A 54 12.70 -7.25 -9.37
CA ASP A 54 13.00 -8.69 -9.45
C ASP A 54 11.78 -9.59 -9.20
N ASN A 55 10.83 -9.11 -8.37
CA ASN A 55 9.63 -9.86 -7.98
C ASN A 55 8.31 -9.14 -8.34
N LEU A 56 8.31 -8.16 -9.26
CA LEU A 56 7.10 -7.48 -9.70
C LEU A 56 6.99 -7.48 -11.23
N ASN A 57 6.01 -8.22 -11.74
CA ASN A 57 5.66 -8.21 -13.16
C ASN A 57 4.83 -6.97 -13.50
N LEU A 58 5.51 -5.89 -13.89
CA LEU A 58 4.86 -4.62 -14.27
C LEU A 58 3.81 -4.76 -15.39
N PRO A 59 4.06 -5.48 -16.50
CA PRO A 59 3.03 -5.72 -17.50
C PRO A 59 1.75 -6.36 -16.93
N GLN A 60 1.89 -7.37 -16.06
CA GLN A 60 0.74 -8.00 -15.41
C GLN A 60 0.01 -7.02 -14.48
N LEU A 61 0.75 -6.29 -13.65
CA LEU A 61 0.16 -5.26 -12.77
C LEU A 61 -0.65 -4.23 -13.57
N MET A 62 -0.13 -3.76 -14.71
CA MET A 62 -0.84 -2.82 -15.57
C MET A 62 -2.10 -3.43 -16.18
N ALA A 63 -2.07 -4.71 -16.56
CA ALA A 63 -3.25 -5.41 -17.04
C ALA A 63 -4.31 -5.56 -15.94
N ASP A 64 -3.89 -5.89 -14.71
CA ASP A 64 -4.78 -6.05 -13.56
C ASP A 64 -5.46 -4.72 -13.18
N LEU A 65 -4.71 -3.60 -13.19
CA LEU A 65 -5.23 -2.26 -12.90
C LEU A 65 -6.25 -1.74 -13.93
N HIS A 66 -6.29 -2.30 -15.14
CA HIS A 66 -7.33 -1.95 -16.12
C HIS A 66 -8.63 -2.76 -15.92
N ASN A 67 -8.62 -3.79 -15.08
CA ASN A 67 -9.74 -4.70 -14.83
C ASN A 67 -10.41 -4.48 -13.47
N VAL A 68 -10.02 -3.44 -12.73
CA VAL A 68 -10.62 -3.02 -11.45
C VAL A 68 -11.69 -1.95 -11.63
#